data_AF-A0A954MP91-F1
#
_entry.id   AF-A0A954MP91-F1
#
_cell.length_a   1.000
_cell.length_b   1.000
_cell.length_c   1.000
_cell.angle_alpha   90.00
_cell.angle_beta   90.00
_cell.angle_gamma   90.00
#
_symmetry.space_group_name_H-M   'P 1'
#
loop_
_entity.id
_entity.type
_entity.pdbx_description
1 polymer ?
#
loop_
_entity_poly.entity_id
_entity_poly.type
_entity_poly.pdbx_seq_one_letter_code
_entity_poly.pdbx_strand_id
1 'polypeptide(L)'
;MPYIMKGRNESAVYVETRCDVTSAKRWLWAYNRAANGHQCTLLHLFLYSARLIMEEYPQLDRFVSGRRIYQRKTSTASLMVKESMDTESPLYSVKLPFADAGESLGAYCLRIEAILRNAKAHHERTEKETELLLKLPDILIRTVLAVRKWLDDWNLLPSALLRDDPLYTSLFVSNGGSLGLPDAFHHLYEHGNCSAFAMICSLQKSAVADWDGNINVRDILPIRWTVDDRVADGFVCASALKRFQSFLEEPAQHLGSPEDAARRFEPQVKSPSMADNSQK
;
A
#
# COMPACT_ATOMS: atom_id res chain seq x y z
N MET A 1 -20.55 11.81 -8.47
CA MET A 1 -19.90 10.55 -8.91
C MET A 1 -20.46 9.30 -8.24
N PRO A 2 -20.48 9.14 -6.89
CA PRO A 2 -20.83 7.85 -6.25
C PRO A 2 -22.27 7.33 -6.46
N TYR A 3 -23.21 8.19 -6.86
CA TYR A 3 -24.58 7.80 -7.20
C TYR A 3 -24.73 7.30 -8.64
N ILE A 4 -23.80 7.68 -9.52
CA ILE A 4 -23.76 7.27 -10.93
C ILE A 4 -22.90 6.00 -11.04
N MET A 5 -21.68 6.05 -10.49
CA MET A 5 -20.77 4.91 -10.38
C MET A 5 -20.87 4.28 -8.98
N LYS A 6 -21.72 3.27 -8.89
CA LYS A 6 -22.06 2.44 -7.73
C LYS A 6 -20.92 1.52 -7.30
N GLY A 7 -20.29 0.80 -8.23
CA GLY A 7 -19.24 -0.19 -7.99
C GLY A 7 -17.83 0.37 -8.11
N ARG A 8 -16.83 -0.34 -7.54
CA ARG A 8 -15.42 0.04 -7.66
C ARG A 8 -14.83 -0.34 -9.00
N ASN A 9 -15.17 -1.51 -9.54
CA ASN A 9 -14.66 -1.96 -10.84
C ASN A 9 -15.19 -1.11 -12.00
N GLU A 10 -16.43 -0.63 -11.92
CA GLU A 10 -16.96 0.31 -12.92
C GLU A 10 -16.39 1.74 -12.78
N SER A 11 -15.71 2.02 -11.66
CA SER A 11 -15.03 3.29 -11.39
C SER A 11 -13.51 3.17 -11.47
N ALA A 12 -12.99 2.02 -11.91
CA ALA A 12 -11.57 1.72 -11.89
C ALA A 12 -10.85 2.42 -13.04
N VAL A 13 -9.81 3.17 -12.71
CA VAL A 13 -8.90 3.76 -13.68
C VAL A 13 -7.55 3.06 -13.57
N TYR A 14 -7.05 2.59 -14.71
CA TYR A 14 -5.78 1.90 -14.82
C TYR A 14 -4.69 2.85 -15.29
N VAL A 15 -3.59 2.93 -14.53
CA VAL A 15 -2.45 3.80 -14.85
C VAL A 15 -1.14 3.01 -14.77
N GLU A 16 -0.28 3.19 -15.77
CA GLU A 16 1.10 2.70 -15.74
C GLU A 16 2.05 3.82 -15.33
N THR A 17 2.96 3.53 -14.41
CA THR A 17 4.14 4.35 -14.13
C THR A 17 5.40 3.52 -14.30
N ARG A 18 6.45 4.12 -14.86
CA ARG A 18 7.75 3.48 -15.10
C ARG A 18 8.83 4.28 -14.35
N CYS A 19 9.20 3.83 -13.17
CA CYS A 19 10.15 4.57 -12.33
C CYS A 19 11.60 4.19 -12.69
N ASP A 20 12.47 5.15 -13.02
CA ASP A 20 13.92 4.93 -13.10
C ASP A 20 14.53 4.85 -11.69
N VAL A 21 14.64 3.62 -11.18
CA VAL A 21 15.19 3.34 -9.85
C VAL A 21 16.71 3.13 -9.87
N THR A 22 17.41 3.49 -10.95
CA THR A 22 18.88 3.33 -11.04
C THR A 22 19.59 4.05 -9.90
N SER A 23 19.22 5.31 -9.65
CA SER A 23 19.79 6.10 -8.55
C SER A 23 19.32 5.60 -7.19
N ALA A 24 18.05 5.24 -7.06
CA ALA A 24 17.49 4.70 -5.83
C ALA A 24 18.14 3.38 -5.40
N LYS A 25 18.46 2.47 -6.33
CA LYS A 25 19.19 1.24 -6.03
C LYS A 25 20.59 1.51 -5.50
N ARG A 26 21.32 2.47 -6.07
CA ARG A 26 22.63 2.88 -5.54
C ARG A 26 22.50 3.48 -4.15
N TRP A 27 21.50 4.33 -3.93
CA TRP A 27 21.21 4.93 -2.65
C TRP A 27 20.88 3.87 -1.59
N LEU A 28 20.00 2.91 -1.91
CA LEU A 28 19.64 1.80 -1.01
C LEU A 28 20.84 0.91 -0.67
N TRP A 29 21.74 0.68 -1.63
CA TRP A 29 22.97 -0.08 -1.38
C TRP A 29 23.87 0.62 -0.36
N ALA A 30 24.08 1.93 -0.49
CA ALA A 30 24.86 2.72 0.46
C ALA A 30 24.16 2.82 1.83
N TYR A 31 22.84 3.04 1.83
CA TYR A 31 22.02 3.07 3.04
C TYR A 31 22.17 1.77 3.83
N ASN A 32 22.01 0.62 3.17
CA ASN A 32 22.07 -0.69 3.82
C ASN A 32 23.47 -1.03 4.36
N ARG A 33 24.54 -0.45 3.80
CA ARG A 33 25.88 -0.56 4.37
C ARG A 33 26.06 0.27 5.64
N ALA A 34 25.40 1.42 5.74
CA ALA A 34 25.47 2.30 6.89
C ALA A 34 24.48 1.93 8.02
N ALA A 35 23.43 1.17 7.67
CA ALA A 35 22.27 0.84 8.49
C ALA A 35 22.49 -0.10 9.70
N ASN A 36 23.73 -0.55 9.96
CA ASN A 36 24.09 -1.37 11.14
C ASN A 36 23.08 -2.48 11.53
N GLY A 37 22.52 -3.19 10.53
CA GLY A 37 21.68 -4.38 10.76
C GLY A 37 20.21 -4.29 10.33
N HIS A 38 19.68 -3.12 9.93
CA HIS A 38 18.32 -3.03 9.37
C HIS A 38 18.34 -2.95 7.82
N GLN A 39 17.52 -3.76 7.13
CA GLN A 39 17.45 -3.73 5.67
C GLN A 39 16.33 -2.83 5.15
N CYS A 40 16.68 -1.89 4.28
CA CYS A 40 15.74 -1.14 3.47
C CYS A 40 15.70 -1.71 2.04
N THR A 41 14.50 -2.07 1.58
CA THR A 41 14.25 -2.58 0.23
C THR A 41 13.52 -1.54 -0.61
N LEU A 42 13.39 -1.76 -1.92
CA LEU A 42 12.53 -0.94 -2.77
C LEU A 42 11.07 -0.94 -2.30
N LEU A 43 10.59 -2.05 -1.71
CA LEU A 43 9.24 -2.12 -1.15
C LEU A 43 9.11 -1.20 0.08
N HIS A 44 10.10 -1.16 0.97
CA HIS A 44 10.10 -0.25 2.11
C HIS A 44 10.08 1.21 1.65
N LEU A 45 10.93 1.55 0.66
CA LEU A 45 10.97 2.88 0.07
C LEU A 45 9.65 3.24 -0.64
N PHE A 46 9.02 2.28 -1.34
CA PHE A 46 7.70 2.44 -1.96
C PHE A 46 6.63 2.77 -0.92
N LEU A 47 6.53 2.00 0.17
CA LEU A 47 5.53 2.21 1.21
C LEU A 47 5.73 3.55 1.91
N TYR A 48 6.99 3.93 2.17
CA TYR A 48 7.33 5.23 2.74
C TYR A 48 6.95 6.37 1.80
N SER A 49 7.26 6.24 0.51
CA SER A 49 6.90 7.23 -0.52
C SER A 49 5.38 7.37 -0.65
N ALA A 50 4.64 6.27 -0.57
CA ALA A 50 3.17 6.27 -0.64
C ALA A 50 2.57 7.03 0.55
N ARG A 51 3.16 6.89 1.74
CA ARG A 51 2.78 7.65 2.92
C ARG A 51 3.01 9.16 2.74
N LEU A 52 4.14 9.56 2.17
CA LEU A 52 4.40 10.98 1.87
C LEU A 52 3.37 11.54 0.89
N ILE A 53 3.00 10.76 -0.12
CA ILE A 53 2.00 11.16 -1.11
C ILE A 53 0.60 11.28 -0.52
N MET A 54 0.20 10.38 0.39
CA MET A 54 -1.09 10.51 1.07
C MET A 54 -1.13 11.75 1.99
N GLU A 55 0.01 12.23 2.48
CA GLU A 55 0.10 13.49 3.21
C GLU A 55 -0.02 14.71 2.30
N GLU A 56 0.72 14.71 1.18
CA GLU A 56 0.69 15.81 0.19
C GLU A 56 -0.67 15.87 -0.54
N TYR A 57 -1.31 14.73 -0.77
CA TYR A 57 -2.57 14.57 -1.51
C TYR A 57 -3.61 13.78 -0.69
N PRO A 58 -4.18 14.37 0.37
CA PRO A 58 -5.11 13.69 1.27
C PRO A 58 -6.40 13.21 0.59
N GLN A 59 -6.71 13.70 -0.62
CA GLN A 59 -7.83 13.24 -1.44
C GLN A 59 -7.67 11.78 -1.86
N LEU A 60 -6.44 11.29 -2.03
CA LEU A 60 -6.16 9.89 -2.36
C LEU A 60 -6.39 8.95 -1.18
N ASP A 61 -6.37 9.49 0.04
CA ASP A 61 -6.65 8.75 1.27
C ASP A 61 -8.14 8.79 1.67
N ARG A 62 -9.02 9.00 0.68
CA ARG A 62 -10.48 8.94 0.84
C ARG A 62 -11.01 7.59 0.38
N PHE A 63 -12.23 7.27 0.77
CA PHE A 63 -12.95 6.09 0.27
C PHE A 63 -14.44 6.37 0.05
N VAL A 64 -15.08 5.53 -0.75
CA VAL A 64 -16.52 5.55 -0.96
C VAL A 64 -17.17 4.40 -0.20
N SER A 65 -18.16 4.70 0.64
CA SER A 65 -19.06 3.71 1.23
C SER A 65 -20.50 4.23 1.21
N GLY A 66 -21.48 3.38 0.94
CA GLY A 66 -22.89 3.79 0.93
C GLY A 66 -23.20 5.00 0.03
N ARG A 67 -22.45 5.16 -1.08
CA ARG A 67 -22.54 6.31 -2.01
C ARG A 67 -22.11 7.66 -1.42
N ARG A 68 -21.30 7.66 -0.37
CA ARG A 68 -20.73 8.85 0.27
C ARG A 68 -19.21 8.75 0.27
N ILE A 69 -18.55 9.90 0.17
CA ILE A 69 -17.09 10.01 0.23
C ILE A 69 -16.70 10.30 1.68
N TYR A 70 -15.72 9.56 2.19
CA TYR A 70 -15.20 9.68 3.55
C TYR A 70 -13.70 9.93 3.51
N GLN A 71 -13.21 10.77 4.41
CA GLN A 71 -11.79 10.88 4.71
C GLN A 71 -11.41 9.81 5.73
N ARG A 72 -10.32 9.07 5.49
CA ARG A 72 -9.83 8.11 6.48
C ARG A 72 -9.27 8.83 7.70
N LYS A 73 -9.54 8.27 8.88
CA LYS A 73 -8.90 8.69 10.15
C LYS A 73 -7.49 8.10 10.29
N THR A 74 -7.24 6.97 9.63
CA THR A 74 -5.98 6.24 9.72
C THR A 74 -5.66 5.65 8.35
N SER A 75 -4.51 6.02 7.81
CA SER A 75 -4.02 5.52 6.53
C SER A 75 -3.29 4.21 6.72
N THR A 76 -3.60 3.21 5.91
CA THR A 76 -2.98 1.88 5.99
C THR A 76 -2.63 1.38 4.60
N ALA A 77 -1.61 0.52 4.53
CA ALA A 77 -1.27 -0.26 3.35
C ALA A 77 -1.55 -1.73 3.63
N SER A 78 -2.10 -2.46 2.67
CA SER A 78 -2.17 -3.92 2.74
C SER A 78 -1.19 -4.52 1.76
N LEU A 79 -0.37 -5.47 2.21
CA LEU A 79 0.63 -6.12 1.40
C LEU A 79 0.24 -7.57 1.15
N MET A 80 0.26 -8.00 -0.12
CA MET A 80 0.22 -9.43 -0.45
C MET A 80 1.59 -10.05 -0.18
N VAL A 81 1.63 -11.05 0.68
CA VAL A 81 2.82 -11.80 1.08
C VAL A 81 2.65 -13.25 0.69
N LYS A 82 3.68 -13.82 0.05
CA LYS A 82 3.78 -15.24 -0.21
C LYS A 82 4.74 -15.85 0.79
N GLU A 83 4.33 -16.91 1.49
CA GLU A 83 5.14 -17.50 2.56
C GLU A 83 6.44 -18.13 2.03
N SER A 84 6.36 -18.86 0.92
CA SER A 84 7.52 -19.41 0.23
C SER A 84 7.32 -19.35 -1.29
N MET A 85 8.41 -19.48 -2.05
CA MET A 85 8.37 -19.48 -3.51
C MET A 85 7.88 -20.82 -4.12
N ASP A 86 7.09 -21.58 -3.36
CA ASP A 86 6.42 -22.81 -3.78
C ASP A 86 5.03 -22.49 -4.36
N THR A 87 4.54 -23.24 -5.34
CA THR A 87 3.19 -23.08 -5.90
C THR A 87 2.11 -23.40 -4.87
N GLU A 88 2.35 -24.35 -3.98
CA GLU A 88 1.40 -24.78 -2.94
C GLU A 88 1.42 -23.88 -1.69
N SER A 89 2.34 -22.93 -1.63
CA SER A 89 2.46 -22.03 -0.48
C SER A 89 1.32 -21.01 -0.45
N PRO A 90 0.69 -20.79 0.72
CA PRO A 90 -0.41 -19.84 0.85
C PRO A 90 0.04 -18.41 0.55
N LEU A 91 -0.84 -17.69 -0.13
CA LEU A 91 -0.78 -16.24 -0.30
C LEU A 91 -1.68 -15.60 0.74
N TYR A 92 -1.13 -14.70 1.54
CA TYR A 92 -1.90 -13.98 2.54
C TYR A 92 -1.62 -12.50 2.50
N SER A 93 -2.58 -11.73 3.02
CA SER A 93 -2.51 -10.28 3.02
C SER A 93 -2.27 -9.75 4.42
N VAL A 94 -1.33 -8.82 4.55
CA VAL A 94 -0.96 -8.21 5.83
C VAL A 94 -1.29 -6.73 5.79
N LYS A 95 -2.10 -6.28 6.73
CA LYS A 95 -2.40 -4.86 6.87
C LYS A 95 -1.35 -4.18 7.75
N LEU A 96 -0.80 -3.09 7.24
CA LEU A 96 0.30 -2.33 7.83
C LEU A 96 -0.16 -0.88 8.02
N PRO A 97 0.08 -0.25 9.18
CA PRO A 97 0.01 1.19 9.27
C PRO A 97 1.10 1.80 8.39
N PHE A 98 0.80 2.91 7.73
CA PHE A 98 1.88 3.70 7.12
C PHE A 98 2.80 4.30 8.19
N ALA A 99 3.92 4.89 7.75
CA ALA A 99 4.84 5.59 8.62
C ALA A 99 4.12 6.72 9.39
N ASP A 100 4.43 6.87 10.68
CA ASP A 100 3.92 7.98 11.49
C ASP A 100 4.57 9.30 11.04
N ALA A 101 3.92 10.43 11.31
CA ALA A 101 4.47 11.73 10.96
C ALA A 101 5.82 11.96 11.67
N GLY A 102 6.89 12.14 10.90
CA GLY A 102 8.26 12.28 11.40
C GLY A 102 8.96 10.96 11.72
N GLU A 103 8.32 9.80 11.53
CA GLU A 103 9.01 8.50 11.64
C GLU A 103 10.05 8.37 10.54
N SER A 104 11.28 7.98 10.90
CA SER A 104 12.34 7.78 9.93
C SER A 104 12.14 6.51 9.12
N LEU A 105 12.71 6.47 7.91
CA LEU A 105 12.66 5.27 7.05
C LEU A 105 13.20 4.03 7.77
N GLY A 106 14.27 4.16 8.55
CA GLY A 106 14.87 3.04 9.30
C GLY A 106 13.94 2.48 10.37
N ALA A 107 13.32 3.35 11.18
CA ALA A 107 12.32 2.93 12.17
C ALA A 107 11.13 2.23 11.50
N TYR A 108 10.66 2.78 10.37
CA TYR A 108 9.57 2.20 9.61
C TYR A 108 9.91 0.82 9.03
N CYS A 109 11.12 0.62 8.50
CA CYS A 109 11.59 -0.68 8.01
C CYS A 109 11.51 -1.75 9.11
N LEU A 110 12.07 -1.45 10.29
CA LEU A 110 12.05 -2.39 11.42
C LEU A 110 10.62 -2.70 11.89
N ARG A 111 9.74 -1.70 11.88
CA ARG A 111 8.33 -1.88 12.25
C ARG A 111 7.61 -2.80 11.27
N ILE A 112 7.82 -2.63 9.96
CA ILE A 112 7.29 -3.54 8.94
C ILE A 112 7.80 -4.97 9.18
N GLU A 113 9.11 -5.15 9.35
CA GLU A 113 9.69 -6.48 9.60
C GLU A 113 9.10 -7.14 10.85
N ALA A 114 8.87 -6.37 11.92
CA ALA A 114 8.23 -6.87 13.14
C ALA A 114 6.78 -7.31 12.91
N ILE A 115 6.02 -6.58 12.10
CA ILE A 115 4.64 -6.97 11.77
C ILE A 115 4.63 -8.22 10.88
N LEU A 116 5.50 -8.27 9.86
CA LEU A 116 5.60 -9.41 8.95
C LEU A 116 5.98 -10.72 9.67
N ARG A 117 6.85 -10.66 10.69
CA ARG A 117 7.18 -11.83 11.53
C ARG A 117 5.96 -12.43 12.23
N ASN A 118 4.96 -11.62 12.58
CA ASN A 118 3.74 -12.06 13.27
C ASN A 118 2.58 -12.35 12.32
N ALA A 119 2.71 -12.02 11.03
CA ALA A 119 1.61 -12.04 10.08
C ALA A 119 1.06 -13.45 9.80
N LYS A 120 1.91 -14.48 9.87
CA LYS A 120 1.51 -15.87 9.65
C LYS A 120 0.43 -16.32 10.65
N ALA A 121 0.61 -16.03 11.94
CA ALA A 121 -0.36 -16.41 12.97
C ALA A 121 -1.72 -15.73 12.77
N HIS A 122 -1.74 -14.49 12.27
CA HIS A 122 -2.98 -13.79 11.94
C HIS A 122 -3.70 -14.43 10.74
N HIS A 123 -2.95 -14.81 9.70
CA HIS A 123 -3.52 -15.46 8.52
C HIS A 123 -4.21 -16.79 8.87
N GLU A 124 -3.55 -17.64 9.65
CA GLU A 124 -4.11 -18.94 10.08
C GLU A 124 -5.43 -18.79 10.85
N ARG A 125 -5.60 -17.68 11.59
CA ARG A 125 -6.86 -17.38 12.28
C ARG A 125 -7.96 -17.01 11.28
N THR A 126 -7.68 -16.12 10.33
CA THR A 126 -8.66 -15.68 9.32
C THR A 126 -9.09 -16.84 8.42
N GLU A 127 -8.19 -17.77 8.11
CA GLU A 127 -8.51 -18.99 7.36
C GLU A 127 -9.52 -19.86 8.12
N LYS A 128 -9.28 -20.14 9.41
CA LYS A 128 -10.23 -20.88 10.27
C LYS A 128 -11.60 -20.22 10.37
N GLU A 129 -11.64 -18.89 10.48
CA GLU A 129 -12.89 -18.12 10.48
C GLU A 129 -13.64 -18.28 9.15
N THR A 130 -12.92 -18.26 8.03
CA THR A 130 -13.48 -18.46 6.69
C THR A 130 -13.99 -19.88 6.50
N GLU A 131 -13.23 -20.90 6.91
CA GLU A 131 -13.66 -22.30 6.86
C GLU A 131 -14.92 -22.54 7.69
N LEU A 132 -15.03 -21.92 8.86
CA LEU A 132 -16.21 -22.03 9.70
C LEU A 132 -17.44 -21.38 9.02
N LEU A 133 -17.25 -20.22 8.41
CA LEU A 133 -18.32 -19.54 7.66
C LEU A 133 -18.80 -20.38 6.48
N LEU A 134 -17.87 -21.02 5.75
CA LEU A 134 -18.18 -21.87 4.58
C LEU A 134 -18.89 -23.19 4.94
N LYS A 135 -18.92 -23.59 6.22
CA LYS A 135 -19.71 -24.73 6.69
C LYS A 135 -21.21 -24.42 6.83
N LEU A 136 -21.60 -23.15 6.78
CA LEU A 136 -23.00 -22.76 6.86
C LEU A 136 -23.72 -22.99 5.51
N PRO A 137 -25.04 -23.23 5.53
CA PRO A 137 -25.86 -23.20 4.31
C PRO A 137 -25.73 -21.89 3.53
N ASP A 138 -25.77 -21.97 2.21
CA ASP A 138 -25.59 -20.83 1.29
C ASP A 138 -26.52 -19.64 1.60
N ILE A 139 -27.78 -19.90 1.97
CA ILE A 139 -28.76 -18.86 2.36
C ILE A 139 -28.26 -18.05 3.57
N LEU A 140 -27.68 -18.72 4.57
CA LEU A 140 -27.14 -18.04 5.75
C LEU A 140 -25.91 -17.22 5.39
N ILE A 141 -24.99 -17.76 4.59
CA ILE A 141 -23.79 -17.03 4.13
C ILE A 141 -24.20 -15.76 3.40
N ARG A 142 -25.12 -15.86 2.41
CA ARG A 142 -25.62 -14.70 1.66
C ARG A 142 -26.27 -13.66 2.58
N THR A 143 -27.05 -14.10 3.55
CA THR A 143 -27.70 -13.21 4.52
C THR A 143 -26.68 -12.48 5.38
N VAL A 144 -25.68 -13.18 5.91
CA VAL A 144 -24.58 -12.60 6.70
C VAL A 144 -23.81 -11.57 5.89
N LEU A 145 -23.44 -11.89 4.64
CA LEU A 145 -22.72 -10.96 3.77
C LEU A 145 -23.57 -9.74 3.38
N ALA A 146 -24.87 -9.92 3.16
CA ALA A 146 -25.79 -8.83 2.88
C ALA A 146 -25.96 -7.88 4.07
N VAL A 147 -26.13 -8.42 5.29
CA VAL A 147 -26.20 -7.63 6.53
C VAL A 147 -24.88 -6.89 6.76
N ARG A 148 -23.74 -7.56 6.57
CA ARG A 148 -22.41 -6.94 6.67
C ARG A 148 -22.28 -5.77 5.70
N LYS A 149 -22.64 -5.98 4.43
CA LYS A 149 -22.62 -4.91 3.42
C LYS A 149 -23.53 -3.75 3.80
N TRP A 150 -24.74 -4.03 4.29
CA TRP A 150 -25.66 -3.00 4.74
C TRP A 150 -25.06 -2.20 5.90
N LEU A 151 -24.48 -2.85 6.90
CA LEU A 151 -23.79 -2.18 8.01
C LEU A 151 -22.64 -1.30 7.51
N ASP A 152 -21.84 -1.79 6.57
CA ASP A 152 -20.74 -1.03 5.97
C ASP A 152 -21.23 0.21 5.20
N ASP A 153 -22.29 0.06 4.38
CA ASP A 153 -22.92 1.16 3.63
C ASP A 153 -23.48 2.27 4.55
N TRP A 154 -23.83 1.92 5.80
CA TRP A 154 -24.26 2.86 6.83
C TRP A 154 -23.14 3.28 7.80
N ASN A 155 -21.91 2.81 7.58
CA ASN A 155 -20.75 3.04 8.45
C ASN A 155 -21.00 2.59 9.90
N LEU A 156 -21.78 1.51 10.07
CA LEU A 156 -22.13 0.87 11.34
C LEU A 156 -21.33 -0.43 11.58
N LEU A 157 -20.44 -0.80 10.66
CA LEU A 157 -19.66 -2.02 10.78
C LEU A 157 -18.64 -1.89 11.93
N PRO A 158 -18.59 -2.84 12.89
CA PRO A 158 -17.68 -2.75 14.02
C PRO A 158 -16.22 -2.62 13.61
N SER A 159 -15.49 -1.72 14.27
CA SER A 159 -14.08 -1.43 13.97
C SER A 159 -13.17 -2.66 14.10
N ALA A 160 -13.53 -3.64 14.94
CA ALA A 160 -12.82 -4.91 15.06
C ALA A 160 -12.80 -5.69 13.74
N LEU A 161 -13.90 -5.70 12.98
CA LEU A 161 -13.98 -6.37 11.68
C LEU A 161 -13.21 -5.63 10.59
N LEU A 162 -13.08 -4.31 10.72
CA LEU A 162 -12.34 -3.46 9.79
C LEU A 162 -10.84 -3.50 10.01
N ARG A 163 -10.43 -3.66 11.28
CA ARG A 163 -9.03 -3.58 11.70
C ARG A 163 -8.19 -4.64 11.01
N ASP A 164 -8.65 -5.88 11.01
CA ASP A 164 -7.88 -7.01 10.52
C ASP A 164 -8.15 -7.31 9.03
N ASP A 165 -9.20 -6.72 8.46
CA ASP A 165 -9.54 -6.91 7.05
C ASP A 165 -8.61 -6.08 6.13
N PRO A 166 -7.81 -6.74 5.28
CA PRO A 166 -6.83 -6.09 4.41
C PRO A 166 -7.48 -5.30 3.27
N LEU A 167 -8.77 -5.48 2.99
CA LEU A 167 -9.48 -4.75 1.95
C LEU A 167 -10.05 -3.40 2.44
N TYR A 168 -9.97 -3.12 3.75
CA TYR A 168 -10.28 -1.81 4.33
C TYR A 168 -9.02 -0.97 4.52
N THR A 169 -8.35 -0.66 3.43
CA THR A 169 -7.00 -0.08 3.42
C THR A 169 -6.93 1.12 2.49
N SER A 170 -5.97 2.02 2.65
CA SER A 170 -5.80 3.14 1.71
C SER A 170 -5.21 2.67 0.39
N LEU A 171 -4.17 1.84 0.48
CA LEU A 171 -3.44 1.28 -0.65
C LEU A 171 -3.25 -0.21 -0.47
N PHE A 172 -3.58 -0.99 -1.47
CA PHE A 172 -3.23 -2.40 -1.51
C PHE A 172 -2.04 -2.60 -2.44
N VAL A 173 -0.99 -3.27 -1.97
CA VAL A 173 0.27 -3.48 -2.68
C VAL A 173 0.45 -4.96 -2.92
N SER A 174 0.70 -5.33 -4.17
CA SER A 174 1.19 -6.66 -4.53
C SER A 174 2.58 -6.52 -5.14
N ASN A 175 3.54 -7.26 -4.61
CA ASN A 175 4.88 -7.32 -5.17
C ASN A 175 4.97 -8.50 -6.14
N GLY A 176 4.40 -8.34 -7.34
CA GLY A 176 4.52 -9.33 -8.41
C GLY A 176 5.96 -9.50 -8.91
N GLY A 177 6.81 -8.48 -8.69
CA GLY A 177 8.20 -8.52 -9.09
C GLY A 177 9.02 -9.62 -8.41
N SER A 178 8.73 -9.93 -7.14
CA SER A 178 9.36 -11.07 -6.44
C SER A 178 8.92 -12.43 -7.00
N LEU A 179 7.79 -12.48 -7.71
CA LEU A 179 7.24 -13.67 -8.37
C LEU A 179 7.60 -13.72 -9.87
N GLY A 180 8.38 -12.77 -10.38
CA GLY A 180 8.75 -12.73 -11.80
C GLY A 180 7.64 -12.22 -12.73
N LEU A 181 6.58 -11.57 -12.20
CA LEU A 181 5.50 -11.01 -13.03
C LEU A 181 5.98 -9.74 -13.74
N PRO A 182 6.08 -9.74 -15.08
CA PRO A 182 6.65 -8.61 -15.82
C PRO A 182 5.70 -7.42 -15.93
N ASP A 183 4.39 -7.68 -16.00
CA ASP A 183 3.33 -6.69 -16.14
C ASP A 183 1.98 -7.31 -15.75
N ALA A 184 1.25 -6.67 -14.83
CA ALA A 184 -0.13 -7.03 -14.52
C ALA A 184 -0.84 -5.89 -13.78
N PHE A 185 -2.10 -5.62 -14.16
CA PHE A 185 -3.00 -4.82 -13.34
C PHE A 185 -3.76 -5.72 -12.38
N HIS A 186 -4.02 -5.21 -11.17
CA HIS A 186 -4.96 -5.83 -10.25
C HIS A 186 -6.24 -5.02 -10.20
N HIS A 187 -7.40 -5.68 -10.16
CA HIS A 187 -8.70 -5.01 -10.02
C HIS A 187 -8.90 -4.44 -8.60
N LEU A 188 -9.93 -3.60 -8.42
CA LEU A 188 -10.42 -3.26 -7.09
C LEU A 188 -11.45 -4.30 -6.66
N TYR A 189 -11.39 -4.76 -5.41
CA TYR A 189 -12.45 -5.62 -4.87
C TYR A 189 -13.76 -4.84 -4.75
N GLU A 190 -14.92 -5.50 -4.73
CA GLU A 190 -16.20 -4.86 -4.33
C GLU A 190 -16.46 -4.94 -2.82
N HIS A 191 -15.72 -5.81 -2.14
CA HIS A 191 -15.67 -5.89 -0.67
C HIS A 191 -14.56 -4.98 -0.10
N GLY A 192 -14.82 -4.34 1.04
CA GLY A 192 -13.90 -3.38 1.65
C GLY A 192 -14.07 -1.96 1.12
N ASN A 193 -13.06 -1.13 1.30
CA ASN A 193 -13.10 0.26 0.85
C ASN A 193 -11.77 0.73 0.23
N CYS A 194 -10.94 -0.21 -0.23
CA CYS A 194 -9.64 0.09 -0.83
C CYS A 194 -9.71 1.13 -1.96
N SER A 195 -8.91 2.18 -1.84
CA SER A 195 -8.92 3.36 -2.71
C SER A 195 -8.03 3.20 -3.94
N ALA A 196 -6.90 2.50 -3.78
CA ALA A 196 -5.97 2.23 -4.85
C ALA A 196 -5.29 0.86 -4.66
N PHE A 197 -5.00 0.21 -5.78
CA PHE A 197 -4.18 -0.99 -5.85
C PHE A 197 -2.90 -0.69 -6.64
N ALA A 198 -1.76 -1.15 -6.15
CA ALA A 198 -0.47 -1.08 -6.82
C ALA A 198 0.12 -2.48 -7.02
N MET A 199 0.41 -2.84 -8.26
CA MET A 199 1.23 -3.99 -8.60
C MET A 199 2.64 -3.51 -8.92
N ILE A 200 3.59 -3.83 -8.03
CA ILE A 200 5.01 -3.64 -8.29
C ILE A 200 5.49 -4.82 -9.14
N CYS A 201 5.86 -4.54 -10.39
CA CYS A 201 6.26 -5.58 -11.34
C CYS A 201 7.76 -5.89 -11.26
N SER A 202 8.21 -6.89 -12.01
CA SER A 202 9.64 -7.24 -12.06
C SER A 202 10.48 -6.08 -12.58
N LEU A 203 11.64 -5.88 -11.94
CA LEU A 203 12.61 -4.87 -12.36
C LEU A 203 13.14 -5.20 -13.76
N GLN A 204 13.18 -4.21 -14.64
CA GLN A 204 13.60 -4.36 -16.03
C GLN A 204 14.84 -3.51 -16.32
N LYS A 205 15.77 -4.03 -17.12
CA LYS A 205 16.82 -3.23 -17.74
C LYS A 205 16.25 -2.64 -19.04
N SER A 206 16.21 -1.31 -19.15
CA SER A 206 15.75 -0.63 -20.36
C SER A 206 16.84 0.26 -20.94
N ALA A 207 17.00 0.23 -22.26
CA ALA A 207 17.81 1.19 -22.99
C ALA A 207 17.02 2.50 -23.12
N VAL A 208 17.53 3.59 -22.54
CA VAL A 208 16.90 4.91 -22.54
C VAL A 208 17.88 5.89 -23.18
N ALA A 209 17.43 6.59 -24.22
CA ALA A 209 18.21 7.66 -24.83
C ALA A 209 18.15 8.90 -23.93
N ASP A 210 19.29 9.54 -23.70
CA ASP A 210 19.33 10.88 -23.13
C ASP A 210 19.04 11.96 -24.19
N TRP A 211 19.00 13.22 -23.76
CA TRP A 211 18.75 14.36 -24.64
C TRP A 211 19.80 14.55 -25.73
N ASP A 212 21.02 14.02 -25.52
CA ASP A 212 22.12 14.06 -26.47
C ASP A 212 22.11 12.85 -27.42
N GLY A 213 21.14 11.94 -27.26
CA GLY A 213 20.98 10.73 -28.07
C GLY A 213 21.84 9.55 -27.62
N ASN A 214 22.57 9.64 -26.51
CA ASN A 214 23.33 8.51 -25.99
C ASN A 214 22.41 7.51 -25.32
N ILE A 215 22.60 6.23 -25.63
CA ILE A 215 21.80 5.15 -25.05
C ILE A 215 22.43 4.72 -23.73
N ASN A 216 21.67 4.90 -22.64
CA ASN A 216 22.04 4.49 -21.30
C ASN A 216 21.14 3.35 -20.82
N VAL A 217 21.72 2.33 -20.19
CA VAL A 217 20.94 1.25 -19.57
C VAL A 217 20.46 1.70 -18.19
N ARG A 218 19.15 1.73 -18.01
CA ARG A 218 18.48 2.11 -16.75
C ARG A 218 17.75 0.93 -16.12
N ASP A 219 17.70 0.93 -14.80
CA ASP A 219 16.87 0.02 -13.99
C ASP A 219 15.47 0.63 -13.86
N ILE A 220 14.50 0.12 -14.63
CA ILE A 220 13.12 0.58 -14.63
C ILE A 220 12.27 -0.35 -13.78
N LEU A 221 11.53 0.22 -12.81
CA LEU A 221 10.53 -0.46 -12.01
C LEU A 221 9.13 -0.11 -12.54
N PRO A 222 8.47 -1.00 -13.31
CA PRO A 222 7.09 -0.79 -13.72
C PRO A 222 6.16 -0.97 -12.52
N ILE A 223 5.22 -0.04 -12.37
CA ILE A 223 4.16 -0.13 -11.36
C ILE A 223 2.83 0.08 -12.07
N ARG A 224 1.88 -0.81 -11.79
CA ARG A 224 0.53 -0.77 -12.35
C ARG A 224 -0.45 -0.38 -11.26
N TRP A 225 -1.15 0.71 -11.49
CA TRP A 225 -2.10 1.27 -10.56
C TRP A 225 -3.51 1.01 -11.04
N THR A 226 -4.38 0.69 -10.10
CA THR A 226 -5.82 0.71 -10.30
C THR A 226 -6.41 1.58 -9.22
N VAL A 227 -7.01 2.70 -9.59
CA VAL A 227 -7.47 3.75 -8.67
C VAL A 227 -8.98 3.90 -8.79
N ASP A 228 -9.66 4.13 -7.67
CA ASP A 228 -11.08 4.48 -7.65
C ASP A 228 -11.26 5.96 -8.04
N ASP A 229 -11.72 6.24 -9.26
CA ASP A 229 -11.91 7.59 -9.80
C ASP A 229 -12.93 8.44 -9.00
N ARG A 230 -13.71 7.79 -8.12
CA ARG A 230 -14.67 8.51 -7.27
C ARG A 230 -14.00 9.24 -6.11
N VAL A 231 -12.77 8.87 -5.73
CA VAL A 231 -12.10 9.44 -4.54
C VAL A 231 -11.38 10.75 -4.84
N ALA A 232 -10.80 10.87 -6.04
CA ALA A 232 -10.06 12.04 -6.51
C ALA A 232 -10.15 12.12 -8.03
N ASP A 233 -10.09 13.34 -8.57
CA ASP A 233 -10.08 13.55 -10.02
C ASP A 233 -8.74 13.13 -10.67
N GLY A 234 -8.77 13.00 -11.99
CA GLY A 234 -7.60 12.59 -12.78
C GLY A 234 -6.40 13.54 -12.70
N PHE A 235 -6.61 14.84 -12.45
CA PHE A 235 -5.51 15.80 -12.34
C PHE A 235 -4.75 15.62 -11.01
N VAL A 236 -5.49 15.45 -9.91
CA VAL A 236 -4.93 15.10 -8.60
C VAL A 236 -4.19 13.77 -8.67
N CYS A 237 -4.80 12.75 -9.29
CA CYS A 237 -4.17 11.43 -9.44
C CYS A 237 -2.87 11.51 -10.26
N ALA A 238 -2.88 12.16 -11.42
CA ALA A 238 -1.70 12.30 -12.27
C ALA A 238 -0.57 13.08 -11.58
N SER A 239 -0.92 14.17 -10.89
CA SER A 239 0.04 15.00 -10.14
C SER A 239 0.68 14.20 -9.00
N ALA A 240 -0.13 13.48 -8.24
CA ALA A 240 0.34 12.64 -7.15
C ALA A 240 1.20 11.47 -7.63
N LEU A 241 0.85 10.79 -8.74
CA LEU A 241 1.66 9.71 -9.29
C LEU A 241 3.00 10.20 -9.85
N LYS A 242 3.03 11.40 -10.46
CA LYS A 242 4.29 12.03 -10.90
C LYS A 242 5.18 12.38 -9.70
N ARG A 243 4.58 12.92 -8.64
CA ARG A 243 5.28 13.24 -7.39
C ARG A 243 5.75 11.98 -6.66
N PHE A 244 4.96 10.91 -6.68
CA PHE A 244 5.32 9.60 -6.15
C PHE A 244 6.55 9.03 -6.86
N GLN A 245 6.59 9.14 -8.20
CA GLN A 245 7.75 8.73 -8.99
C GLN A 245 9.03 9.46 -8.55
N SER A 246 8.98 10.78 -8.34
CA SER A 246 10.19 11.51 -7.90
C SER A 246 10.73 11.01 -6.56
N PHE A 247 9.86 10.68 -5.60
CA PHE A 247 10.28 10.09 -4.32
C PHE A 247 11.03 8.77 -4.49
N LEU A 248 10.55 7.92 -5.42
CA LEU A 248 11.17 6.63 -5.70
C LEU A 248 12.45 6.74 -6.53
N GLU A 249 12.50 7.61 -7.53
CA GLU A 249 13.62 7.75 -8.45
C GLU A 249 14.81 8.45 -7.80
N GLU A 250 14.53 9.46 -6.96
CA GLU A 250 15.52 10.36 -6.38
C GLU A 250 15.41 10.45 -4.84
N PRO A 251 15.55 9.33 -4.10
CA PRO A 251 15.40 9.33 -2.64
C PRO A 251 16.37 10.29 -1.94
N ALA A 252 17.54 10.56 -2.54
CA ALA A 252 18.51 11.49 -1.97
C ALA A 252 17.98 12.93 -1.84
N GLN A 253 17.14 13.39 -2.79
CA GLN A 253 16.56 14.73 -2.75
C GLN A 253 15.54 14.88 -1.61
N HIS A 254 14.93 13.78 -1.19
CA HIS A 254 13.81 13.77 -0.25
C HIS A 254 14.18 13.30 1.14
N LEU A 255 15.10 12.33 1.24
CA LEU A 255 15.53 11.71 2.49
C LEU A 255 16.94 12.14 2.90
N GLY A 256 17.69 12.80 2.01
CA GLY A 256 19.08 13.20 2.22
C GLY A 256 20.08 12.11 1.82
N SER A 257 21.33 12.28 2.27
CA SER A 257 22.37 11.28 2.00
C SER A 257 21.97 9.91 2.57
N PRO A 258 22.36 8.80 1.92
CA PRO A 258 22.01 7.46 2.40
C PRO A 258 22.59 7.18 3.79
N GLU A 259 23.78 7.70 4.10
CA GLU A 259 24.42 7.55 5.41
C GLU A 259 23.67 8.33 6.49
N ASP A 260 23.24 9.57 6.21
CA ASP A 260 22.48 10.36 7.18
C ASP A 260 21.09 9.77 7.42
N ALA A 261 20.41 9.33 6.35
CA ALA A 261 19.11 8.68 6.46
C ALA A 261 19.18 7.39 7.28
N ALA A 262 20.26 6.61 7.13
CA ALA A 262 20.49 5.40 7.93
C ALA A 262 20.80 5.74 9.40
N ARG A 263 21.48 6.86 9.67
CA ARG A 263 21.83 7.31 11.02
C ARG A 263 20.69 8.03 11.76
N ARG A 264 19.66 8.51 11.07
CA ARG A 264 18.44 9.12 11.65
C ARG A 264 17.56 8.08 12.37
N PHE A 265 18.19 7.24 13.18
CA PHE A 265 17.55 6.37 14.14
C PHE A 265 17.27 7.17 15.42
N GLU A 266 16.33 8.10 15.34
CA GLU A 266 15.78 8.70 16.55
C GLU A 266 14.30 8.32 16.64
N PRO A 267 13.90 7.56 17.68
CA PRO A 267 12.51 7.59 18.09
C PRO A 267 12.27 9.00 18.62
N GLN A 268 11.69 9.87 17.80
CA GLN A 268 11.02 11.04 18.33
C GLN A 268 9.82 10.53 19.13
N VAL A 269 10.07 10.19 20.39
CA VAL A 269 9.04 9.94 21.39
C VAL A 269 8.30 11.26 21.58
N LYS A 270 7.27 11.49 20.76
CA LYS A 270 6.17 12.33 21.19
C LYS A 270 5.42 11.50 22.22
N SER A 271 5.61 11.86 23.48
CA SER A 271 4.77 11.45 24.60
C SER A 271 3.31 11.49 24.14
N PRO A 272 2.52 10.41 24.30
CA PRO A 272 1.10 10.49 24.01
C PRO A 272 0.50 11.53 24.96
N SER A 273 0.06 12.65 24.37
CA SER A 273 -0.84 13.60 25.00
C SER A 273 -2.05 12.81 25.48
N MET A 274 -2.21 12.70 26.80
CA MET A 274 -3.47 12.34 27.42
C MET A 274 -4.53 13.37 27.04
N ALA A 275 -5.36 13.04 26.05
CA ALA A 275 -6.68 13.60 25.74
C ALA A 275 -7.20 12.78 24.54
N ASP A 276 -8.38 12.20 24.47
CA ASP A 276 -9.55 12.28 25.31
C ASP A 276 -10.32 10.96 25.10
N ASN A 277 -10.84 10.44 26.19
CA ASN A 277 -11.56 9.19 26.26
C ASN A 277 -13.02 9.47 25.89
N SER A 278 -13.32 9.74 24.61
CA SER A 278 -14.72 9.89 24.20
C SER A 278 -14.96 9.71 22.68
N GLN A 279 -15.97 8.87 22.38
CA GLN A 279 -16.99 9.06 21.33
C GLN A 279 -16.78 8.54 19.88
N LYS A 280 -17.63 7.54 19.58
CA LYS A 280 -18.52 7.33 18.40
C LYS A 280 -17.93 7.41 16.99
#